data_AF-U5WM42-F1
#
_entry.id   AF-U5WM42-F1
#
_cell.length_a   1.000
_cell.length_b   1.000
_cell.length_c   1.000
_cell.angle_alpha   90.00
_cell.angle_beta   90.00
_cell.angle_gamma   90.00
#
_symmetry.space_group_name_H-M   'P 1'
#
loop_
_entity.id
_entity.type
_entity.pdbx_description
1 polymer ?
#
loop_
_entity_poly.entity_id
_entity_poly.type
_entity_poly.pdbx_seq_one_letter_code
_entity_poly.pdbx_strand_id
1 'polypeptide(L)'
;MRPAARQAVDTAGPRSWADQHRVRCGHNGAVIAALSAGCSRRSAGDCRGSLRDNVSMIDIIDIEVLQADVTKLELDAITNAANTTLRHAGGVAAAIARAGGPEVQRESNEKAPIGLGEAVETTAGDMPARYVIHAATMELGGPTSAEIIARATTSTLRKADELGCRSLALVAFGTGVGGFPVEEAARLMVDAVRRHQAASLQRVVFAVHGDAAERAFVAAVQAHDER
;
A
#
# COMPACT_ATOMS: atom_id res chain seq x y z
N MET A 1 1.63 3.46 66.05
CA MET A 1 1.62 4.34 64.85
C MET A 1 2.58 3.74 63.83
N ARG A 2 2.06 3.16 62.75
CA ARG A 2 2.84 2.52 61.68
C ARG A 2 3.09 3.52 60.53
N PRO A 3 4.28 3.56 59.92
CA PRO A 3 4.55 4.44 58.78
C PRO A 3 4.00 3.86 57.46
N ALA A 4 3.75 4.77 56.52
CA ALA A 4 3.09 4.57 55.24
C ALA A 4 3.83 3.61 54.28
N ALA A 5 3.05 2.75 53.61
CA ALA A 5 3.52 1.90 52.52
C ALA A 5 3.71 2.71 51.23
N ARG A 6 4.89 2.62 50.63
CA ARG A 6 5.20 3.11 49.28
C ARG A 6 4.49 2.21 48.27
N GLN A 7 3.72 2.81 47.35
CA GLN A 7 3.23 2.12 46.16
C GLN A 7 4.39 1.90 45.18
N ALA A 8 4.53 0.67 44.70
CA ALA A 8 5.44 0.31 43.63
C ALA A 8 4.91 0.84 42.30
N VAL A 9 5.79 1.48 41.55
CA VAL A 9 5.52 1.97 40.19
C VAL A 9 5.70 0.78 39.25
N ASP A 10 4.62 0.37 38.58
CA ASP A 10 4.66 -0.68 37.57
C ASP A 10 5.38 -0.15 36.33
N THR A 11 6.59 -0.65 36.09
CA THR A 11 7.45 -0.28 34.95
C THR A 11 7.34 -1.36 33.89
N ALA A 12 6.21 -1.39 33.18
CA ALA A 12 6.10 -2.16 31.95
C ALA A 12 6.85 -1.43 30.82
N GLY A 13 8.11 -1.82 30.60
CA GLY A 13 8.90 -1.38 29.46
C GLY A 13 8.28 -1.81 28.11
N PRO A 14 8.59 -1.11 27.00
CA PRO A 14 8.02 -1.43 25.70
C PRO A 14 8.48 -2.81 25.22
N ARG A 15 7.51 -3.64 24.81
CA ARG A 15 7.77 -4.94 24.18
C ARG A 15 8.56 -4.74 22.88
N SER A 16 9.59 -5.55 22.70
CA SER A 16 10.52 -5.52 21.57
C SER A 16 9.82 -5.76 20.23
N TRP A 17 10.14 -4.92 19.26
CA TRP A 17 9.64 -4.85 17.88
C TRP A 17 10.04 -6.03 16.95
N ALA A 18 10.43 -7.18 17.49
CA ALA A 18 11.15 -8.21 16.73
C ALA A 18 10.26 -9.25 16.03
N ASP A 19 8.97 -9.35 16.33
CA ASP A 19 8.09 -10.37 15.74
C ASP A 19 7.23 -9.77 14.63
N GLN A 20 7.79 -9.71 13.41
CA GLN A 20 7.07 -9.34 12.20
C GLN A 20 6.17 -10.50 11.75
N HIS A 21 4.88 -10.43 12.04
CA HIS A 21 3.90 -11.33 11.44
C HIS A 21 3.69 -10.94 9.97
N ARG A 22 4.29 -11.72 9.07
CA ARG A 22 4.14 -11.54 7.61
C ARG A 22 2.98 -12.42 7.13
N VAL A 23 1.86 -11.83 6.76
CA VAL A 23 0.80 -12.53 6.03
C VAL A 23 1.10 -12.38 4.54
N ARG A 24 1.62 -13.47 3.96
CA ARG A 24 1.80 -13.58 2.51
C ARG A 24 0.58 -14.32 1.96
N CYS A 25 -0.34 -13.60 1.32
CA CYS A 25 -1.41 -14.24 0.57
C CYS A 25 -0.84 -14.73 -0.76
N GLY A 26 -0.25 -15.93 -0.75
CA GLY A 26 0.12 -16.62 -1.97
C GLY A 26 -1.13 -17.08 -2.71
N HIS A 27 -1.32 -16.62 -3.94
CA HIS A 27 -2.33 -17.19 -4.83
C HIS A 27 -1.95 -18.64 -5.14
N ASN A 28 -2.72 -19.59 -4.61
CA ASN A 28 -2.78 -20.92 -5.18
C ASN A 28 -3.42 -20.80 -6.57
N GLY A 29 -2.67 -21.16 -7.61
CA GLY A 29 -3.18 -21.26 -8.97
C GLY A 29 -4.34 -22.25 -9.05
N ALA A 30 -5.56 -21.74 -9.09
CA ALA A 30 -6.76 -22.52 -9.30
C ALA A 30 -7.80 -21.73 -10.10
N VAL A 31 -7.41 -21.23 -11.28
CA VAL A 31 -8.39 -20.78 -12.29
C VAL A 31 -7.99 -21.28 -13.67
N ILE A 32 -7.90 -22.61 -13.84
CA ILE A 32 -8.12 -23.26 -15.15
C ILE A 32 -8.77 -24.62 -14.89
N ALA A 33 -10.09 -24.64 -14.67
CA ALA A 33 -10.87 -25.88 -14.74
C ALA A 33 -12.35 -25.58 -15.01
N ALA A 34 -12.68 -25.18 -16.23
CA ALA A 34 -14.00 -25.44 -16.80
C ALA A 34 -13.95 -25.30 -18.32
N LEU A 35 -14.74 -26.13 -19.00
CA LEU A 35 -14.99 -26.22 -20.44
C LEU A 35 -14.12 -27.22 -21.22
N SER A 36 -14.40 -28.51 -21.02
CA SER A 36 -14.51 -29.44 -22.16
C SER A 36 -15.40 -30.65 -21.86
N ALA A 37 -16.65 -30.40 -21.45
CA ALA A 37 -17.71 -31.41 -21.59
C ALA A 37 -18.40 -31.22 -22.95
N GLY A 38 -17.90 -31.90 -23.98
CA GLY A 38 -18.51 -31.81 -25.32
C GLY A 38 -17.72 -32.45 -26.46
N CYS A 39 -17.05 -33.58 -26.24
CA CYS A 39 -16.37 -34.29 -27.34
C CYS A 39 -17.34 -35.29 -28.00
N SER A 40 -18.00 -34.87 -29.09
CA SER A 40 -18.65 -35.79 -30.02
C SER A 40 -17.75 -36.00 -31.25
N ARG A 41 -17.58 -37.28 -31.59
CA ARG A 41 -16.63 -37.85 -32.55
C ARG A 41 -16.63 -37.14 -33.90
N ARG A 42 -15.45 -36.87 -34.45
CA ARG A 42 -15.07 -37.12 -35.86
C ARG A 42 -13.56 -36.93 -36.09
N SER A 43 -13.11 -37.45 -37.22
CA SER A 43 -11.84 -38.10 -37.53
C SER A 43 -10.53 -37.30 -37.40
N ALA A 44 -9.45 -38.05 -37.20
CA ALA A 44 -8.06 -37.64 -37.32
C ALA A 44 -7.76 -37.01 -38.69
N GLY A 45 -7.33 -35.75 -38.68
CA GLY A 45 -6.87 -34.98 -39.82
C GLY A 45 -6.14 -33.74 -39.32
N ASP A 46 -4.91 -33.60 -39.78
CA ASP A 46 -3.91 -32.55 -39.50
C ASP A 46 -4.52 -31.16 -39.18
N CYS A 47 -4.30 -30.69 -37.96
CA CYS A 47 -4.56 -29.32 -37.53
C CYS A 47 -3.40 -28.87 -36.62
N ARG A 48 -2.23 -28.60 -37.21
CA ARG A 48 -1.24 -27.70 -36.60
C ARG A 48 -1.76 -26.26 -36.63
N GLY A 49 -2.79 -26.01 -35.82
CA GLY A 49 -3.37 -24.70 -35.58
C GLY A 49 -2.95 -24.22 -34.19
N SER A 50 -2.16 -23.16 -34.17
CA SER A 50 -1.75 -22.37 -33.01
C SER A 50 -2.93 -22.09 -32.06
N LEU A 51 -3.00 -22.80 -30.94
CA LEU A 51 -3.61 -22.29 -29.71
C LEU A 51 -2.51 -21.57 -28.93
N ARG A 52 -2.06 -20.43 -29.47
CA ARG A 52 -1.67 -19.32 -28.59
C ARG A 52 -2.98 -18.73 -28.12
N ASP A 53 -3.55 -19.35 -27.10
CA ASP A 53 -4.60 -18.71 -26.33
C ASP A 53 -3.96 -17.45 -25.76
N ASN A 54 -4.30 -16.31 -26.37
CA ASN A 54 -4.04 -14.97 -25.88
C ASN A 54 -4.79 -14.79 -24.55
N VAL A 55 -4.31 -15.42 -23.50
CA VAL A 55 -4.45 -14.85 -22.17
C VAL A 55 -3.39 -13.78 -22.13
N SER A 56 -3.77 -12.52 -22.36
CA SER A 56 -2.95 -11.39 -21.96
C SER A 56 -2.53 -11.67 -20.51
N MET A 57 -1.24 -11.92 -20.27
CA MET A 57 -0.65 -11.93 -18.94
C MET A 57 -1.05 -10.60 -18.30
N ILE A 58 -2.12 -10.61 -17.50
CA ILE A 58 -2.33 -9.55 -16.53
C ILE A 58 -1.20 -9.81 -15.56
N ASP A 59 -0.18 -8.95 -15.54
CA ASP A 59 0.86 -9.02 -14.54
C ASP A 59 0.20 -8.82 -13.17
N ILE A 60 -0.06 -9.93 -12.49
CA ILE A 60 -0.73 -9.95 -11.20
C ILE A 60 0.25 -9.38 -10.17
N ILE A 61 -0.12 -8.28 -9.54
CA ILE A 61 0.65 -7.67 -8.45
C ILE A 61 0.57 -8.59 -7.21
N ASP A 62 1.72 -8.98 -6.65
CA ASP A 62 1.82 -9.67 -5.35
C ASP A 62 1.45 -8.67 -4.23
N ILE A 63 0.38 -8.95 -3.49
CA ILE A 63 -0.12 -8.08 -2.42
C ILE A 63 0.22 -8.68 -1.07
N GLU A 64 0.93 -7.92 -0.24
CA GLU A 64 1.24 -8.28 1.15
C GLU A 64 0.67 -7.23 2.11
N VAL A 65 0.29 -7.65 3.32
CA VAL A 65 -0.05 -6.75 4.44
C VAL A 65 1.00 -6.94 5.51
N LEU A 66 1.57 -5.84 6.00
CA LEU A 66 2.65 -5.87 6.98
C LEU A 66 2.47 -4.76 8.00
N GLN A 67 2.51 -5.12 9.29
CA GLN A 67 2.75 -4.14 10.34
C GLN A 67 4.21 -3.74 10.34
N ALA A 68 4.52 -2.54 9.86
CA ALA A 68 5.89 -2.07 9.75
C ALA A 68 6.01 -0.55 9.84
N ASP A 69 7.19 -0.10 10.27
CA ASP A 69 7.64 1.27 10.01
C ASP A 69 8.02 1.39 8.53
N VAL A 70 7.18 2.09 7.77
CA VAL A 70 7.36 2.26 6.33
C VAL A 70 8.72 2.88 5.97
N THR A 71 9.31 3.69 6.87
CA THR A 71 10.60 4.36 6.64
C THR A 71 11.79 3.40 6.62
N LYS A 72 11.59 2.15 7.03
CA LYS A 72 12.64 1.11 7.09
C LYS A 72 12.52 0.05 6.00
N LEU A 73 11.53 0.15 5.12
CA LEU A 73 11.30 -0.86 4.08
C LEU A 73 12.25 -0.66 2.89
N GLU A 74 12.97 -1.72 2.55
CA GLU A 74 13.83 -1.81 1.36
C GLU A 74 12.97 -2.16 0.12
N LEU A 75 12.30 -1.16 -0.44
CA LEU A 75 11.47 -1.25 -1.65
C LEU A 75 11.81 -0.09 -2.60
N ASP A 76 11.41 -0.18 -3.86
CA ASP A 76 11.72 0.90 -4.82
C ASP A 76 11.08 2.22 -4.40
N ALA A 77 9.83 2.19 -3.96
CA ALA A 77 9.13 3.37 -3.46
C ALA A 77 8.34 3.07 -2.18
N ILE A 78 8.25 4.08 -1.32
CA ILE A 78 7.30 4.13 -0.21
C ILE A 78 6.33 5.30 -0.40
N THR A 79 5.22 5.31 0.33
CA THR A 79 4.22 6.37 0.22
C THR A 79 4.09 7.21 1.47
N ASN A 80 3.76 8.48 1.24
CA ASN A 80 3.35 9.41 2.28
C ASN A 80 1.89 9.83 2.04
N ALA A 81 1.04 9.70 3.07
CA ALA A 81 -0.25 10.37 3.11
C ALA A 81 -0.03 11.86 3.47
N ALA A 82 -0.06 12.72 2.46
CA ALA A 82 0.29 14.13 2.58
C ALA A 82 -0.94 15.04 2.47
N ASN A 83 -0.75 16.31 2.86
CA ASN A 83 -1.68 17.38 2.53
C ASN A 83 -1.28 18.05 1.20
N THR A 84 -2.20 18.81 0.58
CA THR A 84 -1.98 19.53 -0.68
C THR A 84 -0.81 20.52 -0.68
N THR A 85 -0.35 20.97 0.49
CA THR A 85 0.80 21.88 0.63
C THR A 85 2.12 21.17 0.91
N LEU A 86 2.11 19.83 0.95
CA LEU A 86 3.23 18.94 1.24
C LEU A 86 4.05 19.35 2.47
N ARG A 87 3.35 19.85 3.50
CA ARG A 87 3.94 20.17 4.81
C ARG A 87 3.94 18.94 5.70
N HIS A 88 5.10 18.33 5.90
CA HIS A 88 5.24 17.02 6.54
C HIS A 88 5.43 17.13 8.06
N ALA A 89 4.38 17.57 8.77
CA ALA A 89 4.47 17.91 10.19
C ALA A 89 3.75 16.93 11.15
N GLY A 90 3.03 15.92 10.65
CA GLY A 90 2.27 15.01 11.50
C GLY A 90 2.21 13.57 10.98
N GLY A 91 1.91 12.63 11.89
CA GLY A 91 1.70 11.21 11.58
C GLY A 91 2.86 10.60 10.77
N VAL A 92 2.50 9.84 9.75
CA VAL A 92 3.47 9.20 8.85
C VAL A 92 4.30 10.20 8.06
N ALA A 93 3.76 11.38 7.73
CA ALA A 93 4.50 12.43 7.03
C ALA A 93 5.67 12.94 7.87
N ALA A 94 5.46 13.16 9.18
CA ALA A 94 6.54 13.55 10.09
C ALA A 94 7.59 12.44 10.25
N ALA A 95 7.16 11.17 10.30
CA ALA A 95 8.08 10.05 10.39
C ALA A 95 8.99 9.98 9.15
N ILE A 96 8.41 10.11 7.96
CA ILE A 96 9.11 10.14 6.68
C ILE A 96 10.06 11.33 6.58
N ALA A 97 9.61 12.55 6.92
CA ALA A 97 10.47 13.74 6.86
C ALA A 97 11.66 13.64 7.82
N ARG A 98 11.47 13.03 9.00
CA ARG A 98 12.56 12.79 9.95
C ARG A 98 13.53 11.73 9.46
N ALA A 99 13.03 10.64 8.86
CA ALA A 99 13.84 9.52 8.42
C ALA A 99 14.61 9.80 7.12
N GLY A 100 13.99 10.53 6.18
CA GLY A 100 14.63 10.90 4.92
C GLY A 100 15.51 12.16 4.99
N GLY A 101 15.48 12.89 6.10
CA GLY A 101 16.28 14.11 6.26
C GLY A 101 15.70 15.34 5.52
N PRO A 102 16.43 16.47 5.52
CA PRO A 102 15.93 17.76 5.04
C PRO A 102 15.59 17.80 3.54
N GLU A 103 16.21 16.94 2.73
CA GLU A 103 16.01 16.90 1.28
C GLU A 103 14.56 16.56 0.89
N VAL A 104 13.91 15.64 1.61
CA VAL A 104 12.51 15.26 1.35
C VAL A 104 11.59 16.47 1.43
N GLN A 105 11.75 17.31 2.47
CA GLN A 105 10.93 18.52 2.62
C GLN A 105 11.33 19.61 1.62
N ARG A 106 12.62 19.73 1.27
CA ARG A 106 13.10 20.69 0.25
C ARG A 106 12.46 20.39 -1.10
N GLU A 107 12.56 19.16 -1.59
CA GLU A 107 11.95 18.75 -2.87
C GLU A 107 10.42 18.83 -2.83
N SER A 108 9.81 18.52 -1.68
CA SER A 108 8.36 18.67 -1.50
C SER A 108 7.91 20.12 -1.62
N ASN A 109 8.70 21.08 -1.10
CA ASN A 109 8.38 22.51 -1.23
C ASN A 109 8.43 22.99 -2.68
N GLU A 110 9.30 22.41 -3.51
CA GLU A 110 9.43 22.73 -4.94
C GLU A 110 8.25 22.21 -5.77
N LYS A 111 7.60 21.13 -5.31
CA LYS A 111 6.47 20.49 -5.99
C LYS A 111 5.10 20.92 -5.45
N ALA A 112 5.05 21.58 -4.29
CA ALA A 112 3.82 22.07 -3.71
C ALA A 112 3.35 23.39 -4.36
N PRO A 113 2.02 23.66 -4.39
CA PRO A 113 0.95 22.78 -3.98
C PRO A 113 0.59 21.73 -5.07
N ILE A 114 -0.06 20.65 -4.64
CA ILE A 114 -0.66 19.64 -5.54
C ILE A 114 -2.16 19.50 -5.27
N GLY A 115 -2.91 19.02 -6.25
CA GLY A 115 -4.36 18.82 -6.14
C GLY A 115 -4.74 17.62 -5.27
N LEU A 116 -5.96 17.63 -4.72
CA LEU A 116 -6.50 16.48 -3.98
C LEU A 116 -6.56 15.23 -4.86
N GLY A 117 -6.04 14.12 -4.34
CA GLY A 117 -5.92 12.85 -5.06
C GLY A 117 -4.75 12.79 -6.04
N GLU A 118 -3.93 13.83 -6.16
CA GLU A 118 -2.70 13.80 -6.95
C GLU A 118 -1.54 13.20 -6.14
N ALA A 119 -0.52 12.73 -6.86
CA ALA A 119 0.68 12.15 -6.27
C ALA A 119 1.94 12.66 -6.99
N VAL A 120 2.94 13.05 -6.20
CA VAL A 120 4.26 13.48 -6.70
C VAL A 120 5.36 12.76 -5.94
N GLU A 121 6.49 12.54 -6.58
CA GLU A 121 7.64 11.86 -5.99
C GLU A 121 8.66 12.84 -5.40
N THR A 122 9.49 12.36 -4.49
CA THR A 122 10.79 12.93 -4.11
C THR A 122 11.81 11.80 -4.02
N THR A 123 13.09 12.14 -3.90
CA THR A 123 14.08 11.18 -3.39
C THR A 123 13.70 10.73 -1.99
N ALA A 124 14.09 9.51 -1.61
CA ALA A 124 13.86 9.03 -0.25
C ALA A 124 14.85 9.59 0.80
N GLY A 125 15.81 10.41 0.36
CA GLY A 125 16.88 10.93 1.19
C GLY A 125 17.69 9.80 1.84
N ASP A 126 17.78 9.80 3.16
CA ASP A 126 18.59 8.82 3.93
C ASP A 126 17.91 7.45 4.12
N MET A 127 16.68 7.25 3.62
CA MET A 127 15.95 5.99 3.77
C MET A 127 16.42 4.92 2.76
N PRO A 128 16.21 3.63 3.05
CA PRO A 128 16.59 2.53 2.16
C PRO A 128 15.79 2.47 0.85
N ALA A 129 14.61 3.09 0.79
CA ALA A 129 13.83 3.19 -0.44
C ALA A 129 14.50 4.14 -1.45
N ARG A 130 14.10 4.09 -2.72
CA ARG A 130 14.64 5.03 -3.74
C ARG A 130 13.82 6.31 -3.82
N TYR A 131 12.50 6.16 -3.71
CA TYR A 131 11.55 7.27 -3.82
C TYR A 131 10.56 7.31 -2.66
N VAL A 132 10.08 8.51 -2.35
CA VAL A 132 8.84 8.70 -1.60
C VAL A 132 7.79 9.27 -2.56
N ILE A 133 6.66 8.60 -2.69
CA ILE A 133 5.51 9.11 -3.43
C ILE A 133 4.54 9.76 -2.44
N HIS A 134 4.43 11.08 -2.49
CA HIS A 134 3.52 11.87 -1.66
C HIS A 134 2.17 11.99 -2.35
N ALA A 135 1.14 11.40 -1.75
CA ALA A 135 -0.23 11.51 -2.22
C ALA A 135 -1.01 12.52 -1.39
N ALA A 136 -1.64 13.51 -2.04
CA ALA A 136 -2.47 14.49 -1.34
C ALA A 136 -3.84 13.88 -0.99
N THR A 137 -3.97 13.38 0.24
CA THR A 137 -5.20 12.73 0.73
C THR A 137 -6.14 13.69 1.44
N MET A 138 -5.72 14.95 1.66
CA MET A 138 -6.49 15.98 2.34
C MET A 138 -5.89 17.37 2.10
N GLU A 139 -6.64 18.43 2.39
CA GLU A 139 -6.05 19.76 2.58
C GLU A 139 -5.36 19.85 3.95
N LEU A 140 -4.53 20.87 4.16
CA LEU A 140 -3.91 21.08 5.47
C LEU A 140 -4.99 21.39 6.53
N GLY A 141 -5.25 20.41 7.41
CA GLY A 141 -6.32 20.50 8.43
C GLY A 141 -7.73 20.24 7.90
N GLY A 142 -7.88 19.87 6.62
CA GLY A 142 -9.18 19.57 6.01
C GLY A 142 -9.60 18.09 6.13
N PRO A 143 -10.85 17.75 5.76
CA PRO A 143 -11.29 16.36 5.75
C PRO A 143 -10.68 15.58 4.57
N THR A 144 -10.78 14.26 4.65
CA THR A 144 -10.57 13.35 3.52
C THR A 144 -11.91 12.74 3.07
N SER A 145 -11.93 12.00 1.97
CA SER A 145 -13.12 11.30 1.48
C SER A 145 -12.76 10.01 0.74
N ALA A 146 -13.74 9.14 0.54
CA ALA A 146 -13.60 7.91 -0.24
C ALA A 146 -13.06 8.19 -1.65
N GLU A 147 -13.58 9.23 -2.31
CA GLU A 147 -13.15 9.66 -3.65
C GLU A 147 -11.68 10.11 -3.64
N ILE A 148 -11.28 10.91 -2.65
CA ILE A 148 -9.89 11.38 -2.53
C ILE A 148 -8.94 10.20 -2.31
N ILE A 149 -9.30 9.25 -1.44
CA ILE A 149 -8.48 8.06 -1.15
C ILE A 149 -8.33 7.18 -2.39
N ALA A 150 -9.42 6.91 -3.12
CA ALA A 150 -9.39 6.11 -4.34
C ALA A 150 -8.54 6.78 -5.44
N ARG A 151 -8.71 8.08 -5.63
CA ARG A 151 -7.94 8.86 -6.61
C ARG A 151 -6.46 8.94 -6.23
N ALA A 152 -6.15 9.24 -4.96
CA ALA A 152 -4.79 9.26 -4.43
C ALA A 152 -4.10 7.91 -4.66
N THR A 153 -4.75 6.81 -4.32
CA THR A 153 -4.18 5.46 -4.51
C THR A 153 -3.89 5.18 -5.98
N THR A 154 -4.83 5.49 -6.87
CA THR A 154 -4.65 5.31 -8.33
C THR A 154 -3.51 6.17 -8.88
N SER A 155 -3.44 7.45 -8.47
CA SER A 155 -2.36 8.35 -8.86
C SER A 155 -1.00 7.86 -8.38
N THR A 156 -0.93 7.29 -7.17
CA THR A 156 0.30 6.73 -6.61
C THR A 156 0.77 5.49 -7.37
N LEU A 157 -0.14 4.57 -7.71
CA LEU A 157 0.21 3.38 -8.49
C LEU A 157 0.73 3.75 -9.88
N ARG A 158 0.05 4.69 -10.56
CA ARG A 158 0.53 5.24 -11.83
C ARG A 158 1.91 5.89 -11.68
N LYS A 159 2.12 6.70 -10.64
CA LYS A 159 3.40 7.37 -10.40
C LYS A 159 4.53 6.36 -10.17
N ALA A 160 4.27 5.29 -9.43
CA ALA A 160 5.26 4.22 -9.23
C ALA A 160 5.65 3.55 -10.55
N ASP A 161 4.68 3.31 -11.45
CA ASP A 161 4.95 2.80 -12.79
C ASP A 161 5.74 3.78 -13.67
N GLU A 162 5.40 5.08 -13.63
CA GLU A 162 6.16 6.12 -14.34
C GLU A 162 7.64 6.17 -13.91
N LEU A 163 7.92 5.82 -12.65
CA LEU A 163 9.27 5.73 -12.10
C LEU A 163 9.95 4.37 -12.35
N GLY A 164 9.25 3.41 -12.98
CA GLY A 164 9.74 2.05 -13.20
C GLY A 164 9.94 1.26 -11.90
N CYS A 165 9.18 1.57 -10.86
CA CYS A 165 9.25 0.86 -9.58
C CYS A 165 8.66 -0.55 -9.73
N ARG A 166 9.37 -1.58 -9.26
CA ARG A 166 8.84 -2.94 -9.21
C ARG A 166 8.15 -3.24 -7.89
N SER A 167 8.45 -2.46 -6.85
CA SER A 167 7.96 -2.67 -5.49
C SER A 167 7.54 -1.35 -4.83
N LEU A 168 6.39 -1.36 -4.17
CA LEU A 168 5.79 -0.17 -3.55
C LEU A 168 5.22 -0.49 -2.16
N ALA A 169 5.51 0.35 -1.16
CA ALA A 169 4.77 0.33 0.10
C ALA A 169 3.65 1.39 0.13
N LEU A 170 2.42 0.94 0.30
CA LEU A 170 1.24 1.78 0.54
C LEU A 170 0.96 1.90 2.03
N VAL A 171 0.95 3.10 2.58
CA VAL A 171 0.44 3.38 3.93
C VAL A 171 -1.08 3.51 3.90
N ALA A 172 -1.76 3.31 5.03
CA ALA A 172 -3.23 3.46 5.07
C ALA A 172 -3.66 4.92 4.87
N PHE A 173 -4.12 5.26 3.66
CA PHE A 173 -4.53 6.61 3.30
C PHE A 173 -5.82 7.02 4.02
N GLY A 174 -5.81 8.25 4.54
CA GLY A 174 -6.98 8.89 5.16
C GLY A 174 -7.32 8.44 6.58
N THR A 175 -6.75 7.36 7.11
CA THR A 175 -7.22 6.75 8.38
C THR A 175 -6.63 7.35 9.66
N GLY A 176 -5.45 7.98 9.57
CA GLY A 176 -4.80 8.66 10.69
C GLY A 176 -5.43 10.03 10.98
N VAL A 177 -4.69 11.10 10.67
CA VAL A 177 -5.16 12.49 10.88
C VAL A 177 -6.47 12.78 10.14
N GLY A 178 -6.70 12.12 8.99
CA GLY A 178 -7.94 12.27 8.22
C GLY A 178 -9.18 11.62 8.84
N GLY A 179 -9.02 10.74 9.84
CA GLY A 179 -10.14 10.12 10.57
C GLY A 179 -11.06 9.22 9.75
N PHE A 180 -10.67 8.81 8.54
CA PHE A 180 -11.48 7.97 7.67
C PHE A 180 -11.58 6.53 8.20
N PRO A 181 -12.73 5.85 8.12
CA PRO A 181 -12.88 4.47 8.58
C PRO A 181 -11.88 3.52 7.91
N VAL A 182 -11.11 2.79 8.72
CA VAL A 182 -9.99 1.98 8.23
C VAL A 182 -10.44 0.81 7.34
N GLU A 183 -11.59 0.20 7.64
CA GLU A 183 -12.18 -0.87 6.85
C GLU A 183 -12.60 -0.39 5.45
N GLU A 184 -13.09 0.84 5.36
CA GLU A 184 -13.51 1.43 4.08
C GLU A 184 -12.28 1.86 3.26
N ALA A 185 -11.28 2.50 3.90
CA ALA A 185 -10.00 2.81 3.25
C ALA A 185 -9.33 1.53 2.71
N ALA A 186 -9.27 0.47 3.51
CA ALA A 186 -8.68 -0.82 3.12
C ALA A 186 -9.33 -1.37 1.85
N ARG A 187 -10.67 -1.39 1.79
CA ARG A 187 -11.40 -1.84 0.58
C ARG A 187 -11.07 -0.98 -0.63
N LEU A 188 -11.15 0.35 -0.51
CA LEU A 188 -10.88 1.27 -1.62
C LEU A 188 -9.46 1.12 -2.17
N MET A 189 -8.48 0.99 -1.28
CA MET A 189 -7.08 0.88 -1.66
C MET A 189 -6.75 -0.48 -2.28
N VAL A 190 -7.25 -1.58 -1.70
CA VAL A 190 -7.06 -2.93 -2.27
C VAL A 190 -7.75 -3.05 -3.63
N ASP A 191 -8.96 -2.50 -3.78
CA ASP A 191 -9.67 -2.41 -5.05
C ASP A 191 -8.83 -1.70 -6.12
N ALA A 192 -8.23 -0.57 -5.76
CA ALA A 192 -7.42 0.22 -6.69
C ALA A 192 -6.17 -0.57 -7.13
N VAL A 193 -5.48 -1.26 -6.21
CA VAL A 193 -4.31 -2.09 -6.53
C VAL A 193 -4.71 -3.24 -7.46
N ARG A 194 -5.81 -3.95 -7.18
CA ARG A 194 -6.24 -5.10 -8.00
C ARG A 194 -6.74 -4.70 -9.39
N ARG A 195 -7.31 -3.51 -9.54
CA ARG A 195 -7.74 -2.96 -10.85
C ARG A 195 -6.60 -2.29 -11.63
N HIS A 196 -5.45 -2.07 -11.01
CA HIS A 196 -4.33 -1.40 -11.64
C HIS A 196 -3.70 -2.30 -12.69
N GLN A 197 -3.62 -1.79 -13.92
CA GLN A 197 -2.90 -2.45 -15.00
C GLN A 197 -1.42 -2.07 -14.88
N ALA A 198 -0.67 -2.88 -14.14
CA ALA A 198 0.74 -2.59 -13.86
C ALA A 198 1.58 -2.59 -15.14
N ALA A 199 2.45 -1.58 -15.27
CA ALA A 199 3.47 -1.55 -16.32
C ALA A 199 4.83 -2.09 -15.85
N SER A 200 5.15 -1.88 -14.57
CA SER A 200 6.42 -2.29 -13.95
C SER A 200 6.26 -2.82 -12.53
N LEU A 201 5.19 -2.41 -11.83
CA LEU A 201 4.88 -2.88 -10.48
C LEU A 201 4.60 -4.39 -10.45
N GLN A 202 5.31 -5.08 -9.55
CA GLN A 202 5.17 -6.52 -9.33
C GLN A 202 4.73 -6.84 -7.90
N ARG A 203 5.02 -5.94 -6.94
CA ARG A 203 4.73 -6.15 -5.53
C ARG A 203 4.23 -4.89 -4.86
N VAL A 204 3.13 -4.99 -4.13
CA VAL A 204 2.59 -3.93 -3.27
C VAL A 204 2.50 -4.44 -1.84
N VAL A 205 3.09 -3.68 -0.91
CA VAL A 205 3.03 -3.95 0.53
C VAL A 205 2.15 -2.89 1.18
N PHE A 206 1.04 -3.29 1.80
CA PHE A 206 0.29 -2.41 2.69
C PHE A 206 1.00 -2.34 4.04
N ALA A 207 1.78 -1.28 4.23
CA ALA A 207 2.51 -0.98 5.45
C ALA A 207 1.60 -0.24 6.43
N VAL A 208 1.02 -0.97 7.37
CA VAL A 208 0.01 -0.47 8.30
C VAL A 208 0.54 -0.41 9.74
N HIS A 209 -0.15 0.34 10.60
CA HIS A 209 0.18 0.43 12.02
C HIS A 209 -1.05 0.11 12.87
N GLY A 210 -0.89 -0.83 13.80
CA GLY A 210 -1.94 -1.26 14.73
C GLY A 210 -2.82 -2.38 14.19
N ASP A 211 -3.32 -3.21 15.10
CA ASP A 211 -3.97 -4.49 14.76
C ASP A 211 -5.30 -4.30 14.04
N ALA A 212 -5.99 -3.19 14.30
CA ALA A 212 -7.23 -2.86 13.60
C ALA A 212 -6.98 -2.62 12.10
N ALA A 213 -5.93 -1.88 11.77
CA ALA A 213 -5.55 -1.63 10.38
C ALA A 213 -5.08 -2.92 9.70
N GLU A 214 -4.24 -3.72 10.36
CA GLU A 214 -3.81 -5.01 9.83
C GLU A 214 -5.01 -5.92 9.52
N ARG A 215 -5.92 -6.12 10.47
CA ARG A 215 -7.12 -6.93 10.24
C ARG A 215 -7.97 -6.41 9.09
N ALA A 216 -8.18 -5.09 9.00
CA ALA A 216 -8.96 -4.47 7.95
C ALA A 216 -8.35 -4.72 6.56
N PHE A 217 -7.03 -4.53 6.41
CA PHE A 217 -6.34 -4.76 5.14
C PHE A 217 -6.25 -6.25 4.78
N VAL A 218 -5.99 -7.14 5.75
CA VAL A 218 -6.00 -8.60 5.51
C VAL A 218 -7.38 -9.05 5.03
N ALA A 219 -8.46 -8.63 5.70
CA ALA A 219 -9.82 -8.97 5.30
C ALA A 219 -10.16 -8.41 3.91
N ALA A 220 -9.75 -7.18 3.60
CA ALA A 220 -9.97 -6.59 2.28
C ALA A 220 -9.21 -7.35 1.16
N VAL A 221 -7.99 -7.81 1.42
CA VAL A 221 -7.23 -8.64 0.48
C VAL A 221 -7.95 -9.98 0.26
N GLN A 222 -8.35 -10.68 1.32
CA GLN A 222 -8.99 -12.00 1.23
C GLN A 222 -10.36 -11.96 0.52
N ALA A 223 -11.18 -10.93 0.76
CA ALA A 223 -12.51 -10.80 0.16
C ALA A 223 -12.52 -10.65 -1.37
N HIS A 224 -11.36 -10.45 -1.99
CA HIS A 224 -11.18 -10.44 -3.45
C HIS A 224 -10.68 -11.77 -4.01
N ASP A 225 -10.04 -12.61 -3.20
CA ASP A 225 -9.55 -13.90 -3.67
C ASP A 225 -10.69 -14.94 -3.74
N GLU A 226 -11.83 -14.65 -3.11
CA GLU A 226 -13.03 -15.50 -3.07
C GLU A 226 -14.08 -15.18 -4.16
N ARG A 227 -13.85 -14.17 -5.01
CA ARG A 227 -14.78 -13.75 -6.07
C ARG A 227 -14.38 -14.26 -7.44
#